data_AF-A0A660CLV6-F1
#
_entry.id   AF-A0A660CLV6-F1
#
_cell.length_a   1.000
_cell.length_b   1.000
_cell.length_c   1.000
_cell.angle_alpha   90.00
_cell.angle_beta   90.00
_cell.angle_gamma   90.00
#
_symmetry.space_group_name_H-M   'P 1'
#
loop_
_entity.id
_entity.type
_entity.pdbx_description
1 polymer ?
#
loop_
_entity_poly.entity_id
_entity_poly.type
_entity_poly.pdbx_seq_one_letter_code
_entity_poly.pdbx_strand_id
1 'polypeptide(L)'
;MDVHLSSPRPAGSLALLLSSLPLGIVSFVFLVTTFSVGVPLSLVWARPILLLINESANRLVQRVGVEPADEVAAGRSPDDLRQLVKHSVEAGTLDGVSSEQLSGALDLQRVRAGDIVSGPPLTVPADATAADVRRAARESGHLRILVGDDARAVVHVRDTLLLPDDDPVAPVTHPVLELDATVPLYTALTRMRETSQHLAVVSTEDGRRVLTIADILGRVLPGKATAADAGV
;
A
#
# COMPACT_ATOMS: atom_id res chain seq x y z
N MET A 1 38.35 14.21 -28.46
CA MET A 1 37.37 13.12 -28.62
C MET A 1 36.29 13.37 -27.60
N ASP A 2 35.16 13.82 -28.13
CA ASP A 2 34.06 14.48 -27.46
C ASP A 2 33.33 13.64 -26.41
N VAL A 3 32.94 14.36 -25.36
CA VAL A 3 31.96 14.01 -24.35
C VAL A 3 30.57 14.07 -24.97
N HIS A 4 29.76 13.01 -24.86
CA HIS A 4 28.34 13.06 -25.19
C HIS A 4 27.50 12.65 -23.97
N LEU A 5 27.14 13.65 -23.17
CA LEU A 5 26.14 13.57 -22.12
C LEU A 5 24.75 13.61 -22.78
N SER A 6 23.96 12.55 -22.58
CA SER A 6 22.53 12.55 -22.87
C SER A 6 21.81 13.43 -21.85
N SER A 7 21.18 14.51 -22.31
CA SER A 7 20.23 15.29 -21.52
C SER A 7 18.79 14.82 -21.80
N PRO A 8 17.94 14.66 -20.76
CA PRO A 8 16.51 14.44 -20.95
C PRO A 8 15.83 15.75 -21.37
N ARG A 9 14.98 15.69 -22.41
CA ARG A 9 14.19 16.83 -22.88
C ARG A 9 13.03 17.15 -21.92
N PRO A 10 12.68 18.44 -21.71
CA PRO A 10 11.58 18.84 -20.85
C PRO A 10 10.21 18.52 -21.48
N ALA A 11 9.30 17.99 -20.67
CA ALA A 11 7.91 17.66 -21.00
C ALA A 11 7.02 18.92 -21.18
N GLY A 12 7.35 19.77 -22.15
CA GLY A 12 6.66 21.05 -22.41
C GLY A 12 5.99 21.20 -23.78
N SER A 13 5.92 20.14 -24.60
CA SER A 13 5.67 20.32 -26.04
C SER A 13 4.23 20.08 -26.53
N LEU A 14 3.33 19.51 -25.73
CA LEU A 14 1.98 19.15 -26.21
C LEU A 14 1.02 20.35 -26.26
N ALA A 15 1.16 21.30 -25.33
CA ALA A 15 0.33 22.50 -25.29
C ALA A 15 0.66 23.49 -26.42
N LEU A 16 1.95 23.60 -26.80
CA LEU A 16 2.38 24.50 -27.87
C LEU A 16 2.00 23.98 -29.27
N LEU A 17 2.05 22.66 -29.48
CA LEU A 17 1.62 22.03 -30.75
C LEU A 17 0.15 22.27 -31.08
N LEU A 18 -0.72 22.38 -30.06
CA LEU A 18 -2.15 22.66 -30.25
C LEU A 18 -2.42 24.13 -30.60
N SER A 19 -1.55 25.06 -30.20
CA SER A 19 -1.73 26.49 -30.44
C SER A 19 -1.37 26.95 -31.87
N SER A 20 -0.60 26.15 -32.61
CA SER A 20 -0.17 26.43 -33.99
C SER A 20 -1.05 25.78 -35.06
N LEU A 21 -2.09 25.04 -34.66
CA LEU A 21 -2.97 24.35 -35.59
C LEU A 21 -4.09 25.27 -36.09
N PRO A 22 -4.46 25.19 -37.39
CA PRO A 22 -5.63 25.92 -37.89
C PRO A 22 -6.87 25.53 -37.08
N LEU A 23 -7.74 26.51 -36.83
CA LEU A 23 -8.91 26.40 -35.93
C LEU A 23 -9.76 25.13 -36.19
N GLY A 24 -9.82 24.68 -37.45
CA GLY A 24 -10.52 23.46 -37.86
C GLY A 24 -9.93 22.16 -37.29
N ILE A 25 -8.60 22.06 -37.14
CA ILE A 25 -7.95 20.86 -36.60
C ILE A 25 -8.12 20.82 -35.08
N VAL A 26 -8.07 21.97 -34.39
CA VAL A 26 -8.35 22.03 -32.94
C VAL A 26 -9.79 21.60 -32.66
N SER A 27 -10.75 22.09 -33.45
CA SER A 27 -12.15 21.70 -33.35
C SER A 27 -12.35 20.20 -33.66
N PHE A 28 -11.65 19.67 -34.65
CA PHE A 28 -11.70 18.25 -35.01
C PHE A 28 -11.10 17.34 -33.91
N VAL A 29 -9.93 17.68 -33.37
CA VAL A 29 -9.30 16.96 -32.25
C VAL A 29 -10.20 17.00 -31.01
N PHE A 30 -10.82 18.15 -30.73
CA PHE A 30 -11.77 18.30 -29.63
C PHE A 30 -13.03 17.45 -29.85
N LEU A 31 -13.60 17.45 -31.06
CA LEU A 31 -14.76 16.64 -31.44
C LEU A 31 -14.45 15.14 -31.26
N VAL A 32 -13.35 14.66 -31.83
CA VAL A 32 -12.95 13.24 -31.80
C VAL A 32 -12.63 12.79 -30.37
N THR A 33 -11.93 13.61 -29.58
CA THR A 33 -11.62 13.28 -28.18
C THR A 33 -12.89 13.24 -27.32
N THR A 34 -13.82 14.18 -27.52
CA THR A 34 -15.09 14.22 -26.77
C THR A 34 -15.98 13.03 -27.10
N PHE A 35 -16.07 12.65 -28.39
CA PHE A 35 -16.88 11.50 -28.83
C PHE A 35 -16.30 10.15 -28.38
N SER A 36 -14.96 10.04 -28.29
CA SER A 36 -14.29 8.78 -27.96
C SER A 36 -14.16 8.52 -26.45
N VAL A 37 -14.23 9.55 -25.60
CA VAL A 37 -14.04 9.41 -24.13
C VAL A 37 -15.37 9.52 -23.36
N GLY A 38 -16.50 9.80 -24.03
CA GLY A 38 -17.81 9.83 -23.38
C GLY A 38 -17.96 10.89 -22.28
N VAL A 39 -17.08 11.90 -22.28
CA VAL A 39 -17.19 13.05 -21.37
C VAL A 39 -18.35 13.90 -21.86
N PRO A 40 -19.43 14.07 -21.08
CA PRO A 40 -20.54 14.90 -21.51
C PRO A 40 -20.02 16.32 -21.72
N LEU A 41 -20.28 16.88 -22.90
CA LEU A 41 -19.86 18.23 -23.33
C LEU A 41 -20.16 19.30 -22.26
N SER A 42 -21.19 19.08 -21.44
CA SER A 42 -21.55 19.93 -20.30
C SER A 42 -20.43 20.12 -19.27
N LEU A 43 -19.59 19.11 -19.00
CA LEU A 43 -18.49 19.23 -18.02
C LEU A 43 -17.37 20.16 -18.51
N VAL A 44 -17.13 20.22 -19.82
CA VAL A 44 -16.11 21.11 -20.39
C VAL A 44 -16.53 22.58 -20.27
N TRP A 45 -17.81 22.87 -20.48
CA TRP A 45 -18.37 24.21 -20.30
C TRP A 45 -18.60 24.60 -18.83
N ALA A 46 -18.88 23.61 -17.96
CA ALA A 46 -19.04 23.86 -16.53
C ALA A 46 -17.72 24.23 -15.85
N ARG A 47 -16.59 23.68 -16.30
CA ARG A 47 -15.27 23.90 -15.69
C ARG A 47 -14.86 25.39 -15.55
N PRO A 48 -14.91 26.23 -16.59
CA PRO A 48 -14.57 27.65 -16.44
C PRO A 48 -15.55 28.41 -15.54
N ILE A 49 -16.84 28.05 -15.55
CA ILE A 49 -17.87 28.64 -14.68
C ILE A 49 -17.59 28.28 -13.22
N LEU A 50 -17.27 27.02 -12.94
CA LEU A 50 -16.93 26.54 -11.60
C LEU A 50 -15.67 27.23 -11.07
N LEU A 51 -14.64 27.41 -11.90
CA LEU A 51 -13.43 28.14 -11.52
C LEU A 51 -13.72 29.62 -11.21
N LEU A 52 -14.56 30.27 -12.01
CA LEU A 52 -14.95 31.67 -11.79
C LEU A 52 -15.73 31.83 -10.47
N ILE A 53 -16.65 30.91 -10.18
CA ILE A 53 -17.42 30.90 -8.94
C ILE A 53 -16.48 30.66 -7.75
N ASN A 54 -15.56 29.70 -7.84
CA ASN A 54 -14.62 29.38 -6.77
C ASN A 54 -13.70 30.57 -6.45
N GLU A 55 -13.14 31.21 -7.48
CA GLU A 55 -12.30 32.40 -7.33
C GLU A 55 -13.11 33.58 -6.73
N SER A 56 -14.38 33.73 -7.13
CA SER A 56 -15.24 34.77 -6.56
C SER A 56 -15.56 34.53 -5.08
N ALA A 57 -15.75 33.27 -4.68
CA ALA A 57 -15.96 32.87 -3.31
C ALA A 57 -14.71 33.11 -2.47
N ASN A 58 -13.53 32.70 -2.95
CA ASN A 58 -12.25 32.92 -2.28
C ASN A 58 -11.96 34.41 -2.07
N ARG A 59 -12.24 35.27 -3.06
CA ARG A 59 -12.10 36.72 -2.92
C ARG A 59 -13.10 37.35 -1.95
N LEU A 60 -14.30 36.81 -1.86
CA LEU A 60 -15.31 37.30 -0.91
C LEU A 60 -14.90 36.97 0.52
N VAL A 61 -14.39 35.77 0.75
CA VAL A 61 -13.90 35.29 2.06
C VAL A 61 -12.63 36.05 2.49
N GLN A 62 -11.69 36.30 1.56
CA GLN A 62 -10.51 37.15 1.82
C GLN A 62 -10.89 38.56 2.25
N ARG A 63 -11.95 39.15 1.69
CA ARG A 63 -12.43 40.50 2.08
C ARG A 63 -13.00 40.56 3.50
N VAL A 64 -13.40 39.41 4.06
CA VAL A 64 -13.87 39.29 5.44
C VAL A 64 -12.73 38.91 6.40
N GLY A 65 -11.49 38.80 5.90
CA GLY A 65 -10.30 38.53 6.71
C GLY A 65 -10.11 37.05 7.06
N VAL A 66 -10.76 36.15 6.33
CA VAL A 66 -10.63 34.70 6.50
C VAL A 66 -9.75 34.15 5.37
N GLU A 67 -8.79 33.29 5.72
CA GLU A 67 -7.92 32.63 4.74
C GLU A 67 -8.76 31.65 3.90
N PRO A 68 -8.79 31.76 2.57
CA PRO A 68 -9.59 30.87 1.73
C PRO A 68 -9.03 29.44 1.80
N ALA A 69 -9.90 28.49 2.13
CA ALA A 69 -9.56 27.08 2.19
C ALA A 69 -9.56 26.49 0.76
N ASP A 70 -8.39 26.37 0.15
CA ASP A 70 -8.17 25.49 -1.02
C ASP A 70 -8.10 24.03 -0.55
N GLU A 71 -9.17 23.54 0.08
CA GLU A 71 -9.34 22.11 0.30
C GLU A 71 -10.02 21.52 -0.92
N VAL A 72 -9.21 21.05 -1.87
CA VAL A 72 -9.65 20.05 -2.84
C VAL A 72 -10.15 18.86 -2.01
N ALA A 73 -11.47 18.78 -1.87
CA ALA A 73 -12.17 17.74 -1.12
C ALA A 73 -11.93 16.37 -1.77
N ALA A 74 -10.85 15.72 -1.36
CA ALA A 74 -10.60 14.30 -1.54
C ALA A 74 -10.10 13.74 -0.20
N GLY A 75 -11.03 13.54 0.73
CA GLY A 75 -10.83 12.81 1.98
C GLY A 75 -10.46 13.69 3.18
N ARG A 76 -11.22 13.55 4.28
CA ARG A 76 -10.77 14.05 5.59
C ARG A 76 -9.42 13.42 5.94
N SER A 77 -8.54 14.19 6.60
CA SER A 77 -7.26 13.67 7.08
C SER A 77 -7.50 12.49 8.03
N PRO A 78 -6.64 11.46 8.05
CA PRO A 78 -6.75 10.37 9.00
C PRO A 78 -6.67 10.85 10.47
N ASP A 79 -6.15 12.05 10.76
CA ASP A 79 -6.18 12.67 12.09
C ASP A 79 -7.58 13.13 12.47
N ASP A 80 -8.27 13.81 11.55
CA ASP A 80 -9.64 14.28 11.76
C ASP A 80 -10.59 13.11 12.00
N LEU A 81 -10.40 12.02 11.24
CA LEU A 81 -11.17 10.79 11.41
C LEU A 81 -10.93 10.16 12.79
N ARG A 82 -9.70 10.14 13.30
CA ARG A 82 -9.44 9.66 14.68
C ARG A 82 -10.13 10.50 15.73
N GLN A 83 -10.13 11.82 15.57
CA GLN A 83 -10.79 12.71 16.50
C GLN A 83 -12.31 12.48 16.51
N LEU A 84 -12.91 12.24 15.34
CA LEU A 84 -14.31 11.85 15.23
C LEU A 84 -14.61 10.49 15.89
N VAL A 85 -13.73 9.50 15.71
CA VAL A 85 -13.85 8.19 16.35
C VAL A 85 -13.79 8.32 17.87
N LYS A 86 -12.81 9.07 18.39
CA LYS A 86 -12.66 9.35 19.82
C LYS A 86 -13.92 10.01 20.40
N HIS A 87 -14.45 11.03 19.72
CA HIS A 87 -15.70 11.67 20.14
C HIS A 87 -16.91 10.75 20.06
N SER A 88 -16.96 9.81 19.11
CA SER A 88 -18.05 8.82 19.00
C SER A 88 -18.04 7.82 20.16
N VAL A 89 -16.86 7.43 20.64
CA VAL A 89 -16.72 6.60 21.86
C VAL A 89 -17.16 7.38 23.10
N GLU A 90 -16.69 8.62 23.25
CA GLU A 90 -17.08 9.49 24.38
C GLU A 90 -18.59 9.75 24.40
N ALA A 91 -19.23 9.85 23.23
CA ALA A 91 -20.68 10.00 23.08
C ALA A 91 -21.46 8.69 23.21
N GLY A 92 -20.79 7.55 23.39
CA GLY A 92 -21.42 6.22 23.53
C GLY A 92 -22.07 5.68 22.25
N THR A 93 -21.81 6.28 21.09
CA THR A 93 -22.39 5.87 19.80
C THR A 93 -21.56 4.81 19.08
N LEU A 94 -20.35 4.51 19.57
CA LEU A 94 -19.47 3.48 19.05
C LEU A 94 -18.93 2.64 20.21
N ASP A 95 -19.03 1.31 20.09
CA ASP A 95 -18.43 0.42 21.09
C ASP A 95 -16.89 0.47 21.04
N GLY A 96 -16.24 0.17 22.16
CA GLY A 96 -14.78 0.28 22.28
C GLY A 96 -14.03 -0.63 21.30
N VAL A 97 -14.56 -1.82 21.00
CA VAL A 97 -13.93 -2.79 20.10
C VAL A 97 -13.92 -2.28 18.65
N SER A 98 -15.04 -1.73 18.19
CA SER A 98 -15.17 -1.15 16.86
C SER A 98 -14.32 0.11 16.70
N SER A 99 -14.19 0.91 17.77
CA SER A 99 -13.30 2.07 17.80
C SER A 99 -11.83 1.67 17.68
N GLU A 100 -11.38 0.65 18.42
CA GLU A 100 -10.02 0.14 18.34
C GLU A 100 -9.71 -0.41 16.95
N GLN A 101 -10.65 -1.14 16.35
CA GLN A 101 -10.49 -1.67 15.00
C GLN A 101 -10.35 -0.56 13.95
N LEU A 102 -11.20 0.46 14.04
CA LEU A 102 -11.16 1.59 13.13
C LEU A 102 -9.88 2.42 13.32
N SER A 103 -9.45 2.62 14.55
CA SER A 103 -8.17 3.29 14.86
C SER A 103 -6.98 2.51 14.30
N GLY A 104 -6.96 1.19 14.49
CA GLY A 104 -5.95 0.30 13.93
C GLY A 104 -5.89 0.33 12.40
N ALA A 105 -7.05 0.37 11.73
CA ALA A 105 -7.13 0.52 10.28
C ALA A 105 -6.56 1.88 9.80
N LEU A 106 -6.82 2.96 10.53
CA LEU A 106 -6.26 4.29 10.24
C LEU A 106 -4.75 4.35 10.51
N ASP A 107 -4.24 3.59 11.48
CA ASP A 107 -2.81 3.49 11.77
C ASP A 107 -2.01 2.84 10.63
N LEU A 108 -2.60 1.91 9.88
CA LEU A 108 -1.92 1.26 8.75
C LEU A 108 -1.47 2.23 7.64
N GLN A 109 -2.08 3.40 7.54
CA GLN A 109 -1.70 4.43 6.57
C GLN A 109 -0.41 5.17 6.95
N ARG A 110 -0.01 5.12 8.22
CA ARG A 110 1.13 5.89 8.76
C ARG A 110 2.29 5.01 9.19
N VAL A 111 1.97 3.88 9.81
CA VAL A 111 2.98 2.94 10.29
C VAL A 111 3.71 2.34 9.10
N ARG A 112 5.04 2.28 9.19
CA ARG A 112 5.89 1.70 8.15
C ARG A 112 6.18 0.25 8.46
N ALA A 113 6.52 -0.52 7.43
CA ALA A 113 6.86 -1.93 7.57
C ALA A 113 8.00 -2.16 8.58
N GLY A 114 9.02 -1.30 8.56
CA GLY A 114 10.17 -1.34 9.47
C GLY A 114 9.82 -1.22 10.95
N ASP A 115 8.72 -0.53 11.29
CA ASP A 115 8.35 -0.23 12.68
C ASP A 115 7.73 -1.43 13.40
N ILE A 116 7.25 -2.43 12.65
CA ILE A 116 6.55 -3.60 13.20
C ILE A 116 7.43 -4.85 13.15
N VAL A 117 8.24 -5.00 12.11
CA VAL A 117 9.03 -6.21 11.90
C VAL A 117 10.03 -6.43 13.04
N SER A 118 9.89 -7.58 13.70
CA SER A 118 10.66 -7.95 14.89
C SER A 118 11.32 -9.31 14.70
N GLY A 119 12.58 -9.41 15.11
CA GLY A 119 13.35 -10.66 15.09
C GLY A 119 13.94 -11.04 13.72
N PRO A 120 14.92 -11.96 13.70
CA PRO A 120 15.52 -12.47 12.48
C PRO A 120 14.56 -13.45 11.76
N PRO A 121 14.63 -13.54 10.42
CA PRO A 121 13.89 -14.53 9.65
C PRO A 121 14.33 -15.95 10.02
N LEU A 122 13.37 -16.86 10.15
CA LEU A 122 13.68 -18.28 10.15
C LEU A 122 14.04 -18.72 8.73
N THR A 123 15.31 -19.06 8.52
CA THR A 123 15.86 -19.54 7.24
C THR A 123 16.37 -20.97 7.36
N VAL A 124 16.33 -21.69 6.24
CA VAL A 124 17.05 -22.96 6.04
C VAL A 124 18.14 -22.76 4.96
N PRO A 125 19.18 -23.60 4.92
CA PRO A 125 20.22 -23.53 3.90
C PRO A 125 19.68 -23.59 2.47
N ALA A 126 20.43 -23.06 1.49
CA ALA A 126 20.01 -23.06 0.08
C ALA A 126 19.92 -24.47 -0.53
N ASP A 127 20.67 -25.41 0.01
CA ASP A 127 20.70 -26.84 -0.32
C ASP A 127 19.83 -27.68 0.61
N ALA A 128 18.96 -27.05 1.42
CA ALA A 128 18.09 -27.74 2.36
C ALA A 128 17.23 -28.82 1.68
N THR A 129 17.05 -29.93 2.40
CA THR A 129 16.20 -31.03 1.96
C THR A 129 14.76 -30.83 2.40
N ALA A 130 13.85 -31.64 1.85
CA ALA A 130 12.45 -31.64 2.27
C ALA A 130 12.32 -31.98 3.77
N ALA A 131 13.19 -32.83 4.31
CA ALA A 131 13.24 -33.15 5.74
C ALA A 131 13.58 -31.92 6.60
N ASP A 132 14.55 -31.10 6.19
CA ASP A 132 14.95 -29.89 6.91
C ASP A 132 13.82 -28.88 6.99
N VAL A 133 13.10 -28.64 5.89
CA VAL A 133 11.96 -27.72 5.87
C VAL A 133 10.83 -28.23 6.77
N ARG A 134 10.50 -29.53 6.71
CA ARG A 134 9.46 -30.11 7.58
C ARG A 134 9.87 -30.07 9.05
N ARG A 135 11.16 -30.23 9.36
CA ARG A 135 11.70 -30.09 10.72
C ARG A 135 11.59 -28.65 11.21
N ALA A 136 12.09 -27.68 10.44
CA ALA A 136 11.99 -26.26 10.78
C ALA A 136 10.54 -25.81 10.98
N ALA A 137 9.61 -26.32 10.17
CA ALA A 137 8.18 -26.05 10.32
C ALA A 137 7.56 -26.63 11.59
N ARG A 138 7.98 -27.83 12.01
CA ARG A 138 7.52 -28.43 13.26
C ARG A 138 8.05 -27.70 14.48
N GLU A 139 9.31 -27.26 14.44
CA GLU A 139 9.96 -26.55 15.54
C GLU A 139 9.42 -25.13 15.70
N SER A 140 9.16 -24.43 14.59
CA SER A 140 8.70 -23.04 14.61
C SER A 140 7.18 -22.86 14.57
N GLY A 141 6.44 -23.88 14.10
CA GLY A 141 5.02 -23.75 13.79
C GLY A 141 4.71 -22.95 12.51
N HIS A 142 5.73 -22.52 11.76
CA HIS A 142 5.54 -21.77 10.52
C HIS A 142 5.37 -22.69 9.30
N LEU A 143 4.44 -22.34 8.41
CA LEU A 143 4.17 -23.10 7.18
C LEU A 143 4.94 -22.61 5.96
N ARG A 144 5.48 -21.38 6.01
CA ARG A 144 6.31 -20.79 4.97
C ARG A 144 7.68 -20.57 5.57
N ILE A 145 8.68 -21.22 4.97
CA ILE A 145 10.07 -21.21 5.45
C ILE A 145 10.91 -20.51 4.40
N LEU A 146 11.78 -19.59 4.82
CA LEU A 146 12.70 -18.89 3.92
C LEU A 146 13.91 -19.77 3.63
N VAL A 147 14.45 -19.67 2.42
CA VAL A 147 15.55 -20.51 1.93
C VAL A 147 16.73 -19.63 1.55
N GLY A 148 17.91 -20.04 2.01
CA GLY A 148 19.19 -19.36 1.84
C GLY A 148 19.42 -18.21 2.83
N ASP A 149 20.68 -17.82 2.98
CA ASP A 149 21.10 -16.74 3.89
C ASP A 149 20.53 -15.38 3.49
N ASP A 150 20.34 -15.16 2.19
CA ASP A 150 19.71 -13.96 1.66
C ASP A 150 18.19 -13.96 1.85
N ALA A 151 17.55 -15.06 2.27
CA ALA A 151 16.08 -15.16 2.43
C ALA A 151 15.28 -14.68 1.19
N ARG A 152 15.79 -14.91 -0.02
CA ARG A 152 15.15 -14.49 -1.29
C ARG A 152 14.13 -15.47 -1.83
N ALA A 153 14.17 -16.70 -1.33
CA ALA A 153 13.29 -17.77 -1.71
C ALA A 153 12.45 -18.20 -0.50
N VAL A 154 11.24 -18.65 -0.78
CA VAL A 154 10.32 -19.20 0.22
C VAL A 154 9.76 -20.51 -0.28
N VAL A 155 9.59 -21.47 0.61
CA VAL A 155 8.94 -22.75 0.35
C VAL A 155 7.77 -22.94 1.30
N HIS A 156 6.65 -23.43 0.77
CA HIS A 156 5.53 -23.84 1.60
C HIS A 156 5.73 -25.30 2.01
N VAL A 157 5.55 -25.61 3.29
CA VAL A 157 5.73 -26.98 3.84
C VAL A 157 4.88 -28.00 3.08
N ARG A 158 3.67 -27.61 2.67
CA ARG A 158 2.80 -28.43 1.81
C ARG A 158 3.50 -28.95 0.56
N ASP A 159 4.31 -28.12 -0.10
CA ASP A 159 4.95 -28.46 -1.38
C ASP A 159 6.08 -29.48 -1.18
N THR A 160 6.57 -29.60 0.06
CA THR A 160 7.55 -30.62 0.46
C THR A 160 6.93 -31.96 0.86
N LEU A 161 5.60 -32.07 0.99
CA LEU A 161 4.96 -33.30 1.49
C LEU A 161 5.04 -34.47 0.50
N LEU A 162 5.18 -34.17 -0.79
CA LEU A 162 5.31 -35.18 -1.85
C LEU A 162 6.77 -35.50 -2.19
N LEU A 163 7.72 -34.77 -1.60
CA LEU A 163 9.15 -34.96 -1.81
C LEU A 163 9.70 -35.98 -0.80
N PRO A 164 10.52 -36.94 -1.26
CA PRO A 164 11.39 -37.74 -0.40
C PRO A 164 12.20 -36.89 0.57
N ASP A 165 12.56 -37.46 1.72
CA ASP A 165 13.25 -36.73 2.80
C ASP A 165 14.57 -36.09 2.36
N ASP A 166 15.34 -36.77 1.51
CA ASP A 166 16.65 -36.33 1.04
C ASP A 166 16.60 -35.45 -0.22
N ASP A 167 15.42 -35.24 -0.82
CA ASP A 167 15.30 -34.45 -2.03
C ASP A 167 15.46 -32.95 -1.73
N PRO A 168 16.22 -32.22 -2.58
CA PRO A 168 16.42 -30.78 -2.39
C PRO A 168 15.12 -30.01 -2.63
N VAL A 169 14.87 -28.97 -1.84
CA VAL A 169 13.65 -28.14 -1.99
C VAL A 169 13.75 -27.08 -3.07
N ALA A 170 14.95 -26.85 -3.65
CA ALA A 170 15.18 -25.84 -4.68
C ALA A 170 14.12 -25.84 -5.82
N PRO A 171 13.65 -26.99 -6.37
CA PRO A 171 12.64 -27.02 -7.43
C PRO A 171 11.25 -26.53 -7.02
N VAL A 172 10.93 -26.55 -5.72
CA VAL A 172 9.63 -26.13 -5.16
C VAL A 172 9.72 -24.80 -4.41
N THR A 173 10.83 -24.08 -4.57
CA THR A 173 10.98 -22.72 -4.02
C THR A 173 10.34 -21.68 -4.94
N HIS A 174 9.84 -20.61 -4.32
CA HIS A 174 9.26 -19.46 -5.01
C HIS A 174 9.97 -18.17 -4.58
N PRO A 175 10.07 -17.16 -5.46
CA PRO A 175 10.63 -15.86 -5.09
C PRO A 175 9.78 -15.20 -4.00
N VAL A 176 10.44 -14.59 -3.01
CA VAL A 176 9.75 -13.86 -1.94
C VAL A 176 9.42 -12.43 -2.37
N LEU A 177 8.33 -11.87 -1.85
CA LEU A 177 8.06 -10.44 -1.98
C LEU A 177 9.07 -9.66 -1.12
N GLU A 178 9.88 -8.82 -1.76
CA GLU A 178 10.78 -7.91 -1.05
C GLU A 178 10.14 -6.52 -0.89
N LEU A 179 10.24 -5.97 0.31
CA LEU A 179 9.74 -4.64 0.66
C LEU A 179 10.86 -3.82 1.34
N ASP A 180 10.78 -2.51 1.19
CA ASP A 180 11.65 -1.59 1.92
C ASP A 180 11.02 -1.24 3.28
N ALA A 181 11.85 -1.04 4.31
CA ALA A 181 11.40 -0.67 5.65
C ALA A 181 10.53 0.59 5.68
N THR A 182 10.70 1.50 4.73
CA THR A 182 9.98 2.77 4.66
C THR A 182 8.56 2.65 4.10
N VAL A 183 8.19 1.50 3.51
CA VAL A 183 6.89 1.28 2.88
C VAL A 183 5.76 1.31 3.93
N PRO A 184 4.68 2.09 3.72
CA PRO A 184 3.52 2.07 4.61
C PRO A 184 2.86 0.68 4.67
N LEU A 185 2.36 0.26 5.83
CA LEU A 185 1.75 -1.06 6.01
C LEU A 185 0.55 -1.30 5.09
N TYR A 186 -0.27 -0.29 4.82
CA TYR A 186 -1.36 -0.40 3.85
C TYR A 186 -0.85 -0.78 2.44
N THR A 187 0.25 -0.18 2.00
CA THR A 187 0.89 -0.51 0.72
C THR A 187 1.49 -1.91 0.75
N ALA A 188 2.13 -2.30 1.85
CA ALA A 188 2.65 -3.66 2.04
C ALA A 188 1.52 -4.70 1.93
N LEU A 189 0.42 -4.51 2.65
CA LEU A 189 -0.76 -5.37 2.60
C LEU A 189 -1.35 -5.45 1.19
N THR A 190 -1.43 -4.32 0.48
CA THR A 190 -1.94 -4.25 -0.89
C THR A 190 -1.08 -5.11 -1.82
N ARG A 191 0.25 -4.93 -1.79
CA ARG A 191 1.18 -5.72 -2.61
C ARG A 191 1.11 -7.21 -2.28
N MET A 192 1.08 -7.56 -1.00
CA MET A 192 0.94 -8.96 -0.55
C MET A 192 -0.35 -9.62 -1.05
N ARG A 193 -1.45 -8.87 -1.09
CA ARG A 193 -2.73 -9.35 -1.64
C ARG A 193 -2.69 -9.48 -3.16
N GLU A 194 -2.12 -8.52 -3.87
CA GLU A 194 -1.99 -8.53 -5.32
C GLU A 194 -1.12 -9.69 -5.82
N THR A 195 -0.02 -9.98 -5.12
CA THR A 195 0.86 -11.11 -5.46
C THR A 195 0.40 -12.44 -4.85
N SER A 196 -0.69 -12.44 -4.06
CA SER A 196 -1.16 -13.61 -3.30
C SER A 196 -0.08 -14.22 -2.37
N GLN A 197 0.84 -13.39 -1.88
CA GLN A 197 1.91 -13.79 -0.98
C GLN A 197 1.61 -13.35 0.45
N HIS A 198 1.49 -14.31 1.37
CA HIS A 198 1.16 -14.04 2.78
C HIS A 198 2.38 -13.70 3.65
N LEU A 199 3.57 -13.69 3.05
CA LEU A 199 4.85 -13.43 3.68
C LEU A 199 5.66 -12.53 2.76
N ALA A 200 6.27 -11.50 3.33
CA ALA A 200 7.21 -10.61 2.67
C ALA A 200 8.48 -10.49 3.51
N VAL A 201 9.60 -10.23 2.84
CA VAL A 201 10.87 -9.89 3.48
C VAL A 201 11.07 -8.39 3.39
N VAL A 202 11.28 -7.76 4.54
CA VAL A 202 11.52 -6.33 4.68
C VAL A 202 13.02 -6.11 4.86
N SER A 203 13.61 -5.31 3.97
CA SER A 203 15.01 -4.88 4.12
C SER A 203 15.07 -3.71 5.10
N THR A 204 15.75 -3.92 6.23
CA THR A 204 15.99 -2.90 7.28
C THR A 204 17.48 -2.61 7.41
N GLU A 205 17.86 -1.56 8.13
CA GLU A 205 19.27 -1.24 8.42
C GLU A 205 19.96 -2.35 9.22
N ASP A 206 19.20 -3.03 10.10
CA ASP A 206 19.67 -4.15 10.91
C ASP A 206 19.68 -5.49 10.16
N GLY A 207 19.32 -5.50 8.87
CA GLY A 207 19.23 -6.69 8.03
C GLY A 207 17.81 -7.00 7.56
N ARG A 208 17.62 -8.22 7.05
CA ARG A 208 16.33 -8.69 6.54
C ARG A 208 15.44 -9.13 7.69
N ARG A 209 14.15 -8.75 7.64
CA ARG A 209 13.11 -9.20 8.59
C ARG A 209 11.88 -9.71 7.86
N VAL A 210 11.01 -10.42 8.58
CA VAL A 210 9.79 -11.01 8.00
C VAL A 210 8.59 -10.17 8.39
N LEU A 211 7.70 -9.93 7.42
CA LEU A 211 6.38 -9.36 7.62
C LEU A 211 5.33 -10.33 7.09
N THR A 212 4.37 -10.69 7.94
CA THR A 212 3.25 -11.55 7.55
C THR A 212 1.93 -10.78 7.55
N ILE A 213 0.93 -11.30 6.83
CA ILE A 213 -0.43 -10.74 6.91
C ILE A 213 -0.97 -10.79 8.34
N ALA A 214 -0.60 -11.80 9.13
CA ALA A 214 -1.04 -11.90 10.53
C ALA A 214 -0.52 -10.73 11.37
N ASP A 215 0.72 -10.28 11.15
CA ASP A 215 1.30 -9.12 11.85
C ASP A 215 0.54 -7.83 11.51
N ILE A 216 0.18 -7.65 10.24
CA ILE A 216 -0.61 -6.50 9.79
C ILE A 216 -2.04 -6.56 10.37
N LEU A 217 -2.67 -7.73 10.31
CA LEU A 217 -4.02 -7.92 10.83
C LEU A 217 -4.09 -7.76 12.35
N GLY A 218 -3.06 -8.16 13.09
CA GLY A 218 -2.97 -7.95 14.54
C GLY A 218 -2.99 -6.48 14.95
N ARG A 219 -2.72 -5.55 14.02
CA ARG A 219 -2.86 -4.11 14.27
C ARG A 219 -4.29 -3.59 14.12
N VAL A 220 -5.08 -4.21 13.25
CA VAL A 220 -6.47 -3.82 12.98
C VAL A 220 -7.43 -4.59 13.86
N LEU A 221 -7.16 -5.86 14.13
CA LEU A 221 -8.00 -6.69 14.96
C LEU A 221 -7.37 -6.75 16.35
N PRO A 222 -7.98 -6.13 17.38
CA PRO A 222 -7.55 -6.39 18.75
C PRO A 222 -7.61 -7.90 18.95
N GLY A 223 -6.49 -8.48 19.38
CA GLY A 223 -6.35 -9.92 19.51
C GLY A 223 -7.49 -10.47 20.36
N LYS A 224 -8.02 -11.64 20.00
CA LYS A 224 -8.73 -12.49 20.95
C LYS A 224 -7.75 -12.94 22.03
N ALA A 225 -7.39 -12.05 22.95
CA ALA A 225 -6.84 -12.42 24.23
C ALA A 225 -8.02 -12.77 25.14
N THR A 226 -8.20 -14.08 25.34
CA THR A 226 -8.89 -14.70 26.49
C THR A 226 -10.41 -14.55 26.57
N ALA A 227 -11.11 -15.44 25.86
CA ALA A 227 -12.42 -15.97 26.30
C ALA A 227 -12.27 -17.39 26.90
N ALA A 228 -11.10 -17.68 27.50
CA ALA A 228 -10.77 -18.98 28.10
C ALA A 228 -10.38 -18.88 29.59
N ASP A 229 -10.54 -17.71 30.23
CA ASP A 229 -10.32 -17.52 31.68
C ASP A 229 -11.56 -16.96 32.39
N ALA A 230 -12.73 -17.14 31.77
CA ALA A 230 -14.02 -16.91 32.41
C ALA A 230 -14.83 -18.23 32.35
N GLY A 231 -14.34 -19.24 33.07
CA GLY A 231 -15.03 -20.52 33.16
C GLY A 231 -14.21 -21.63 33.82
N VAL A 232 -14.12 -21.56 35.15
CA VAL A 232 -14.35 -22.62 36.17
C VAL A 232 -13.54 -22.30 37.42
#